data_AF-A0AAD8DXG7-F1
#
_entry.id   AF-A0AAD8DXG7-F1
#
_cell.length_a   1.000
_cell.length_b   1.000
_cell.length_c   1.000
_cell.angle_alpha   90.00
_cell.angle_beta   90.00
_cell.angle_gamma   90.00
#
_symmetry.space_group_name_H-M   'P 1'
#
loop_
_entity.id
_entity.type
_entity.pdbx_description
1 polymer ?
#
loop_
_entity_poly.entity_id
_entity_poly.type
_entity_poly.pdbx_seq_one_letter_code
_entity_poly.pdbx_strand_id
1 'polypeptide(L)'
;MNPTLFVLDMVEYNQLKVRREFTLVSYMVGLLRGIEHNPGVLQRLSLCVPDRYVWRRRRQPLLAVPVARTNKLAKTPMTRAIRVIYELHVRIDVFLCGSSEFAIIYFML
;
A
#
# COMPACT_ATOMS: atom_id res chain seq x y z
N MET A 1 -23.87 16.76 -14.44
CA MET A 1 -22.68 15.88 -14.42
C MET A 1 -22.06 15.97 -13.04
N ASN A 2 -21.87 14.84 -12.36
CA ASN A 2 -21.23 14.83 -11.05
C ASN A 2 -19.71 14.74 -11.28
N PRO A 3 -18.91 15.77 -10.96
CA PRO A 3 -17.48 15.80 -11.28
C PRO A 3 -16.72 14.64 -10.64
N THR A 4 -17.23 14.13 -9.52
CA THR A 4 -16.70 12.96 -8.81
C THR A 4 -16.77 11.67 -9.62
N LEU A 5 -17.88 11.39 -10.33
CA LEU A 5 -18.01 10.18 -11.14
C LEU A 5 -17.07 10.20 -12.35
N PHE A 6 -16.89 11.37 -12.97
CA PHE A 6 -15.98 11.53 -14.11
C PHE A 6 -14.53 11.28 -13.72
N VAL A 7 -14.09 11.83 -12.58
CA VAL A 7 -12.73 11.60 -12.05
C VAL A 7 -12.53 10.12 -11.67
N LEU A 8 -13.53 9.47 -11.06
CA LEU A 8 -13.46 8.05 -10.75
C LEU A 8 -13.38 7.17 -12.01
N ASP A 9 -14.06 7.56 -13.08
CA ASP A 9 -13.97 6.85 -14.37
C ASP A 9 -12.59 7.02 -15.03
N MET A 10 -12.06 8.25 -15.03
CA MET A 10 -10.72 8.55 -15.56
C MET A 10 -9.60 7.78 -14.86
N VAL A 11 -9.80 7.47 -13.58
CA VAL A 11 -8.85 6.76 -12.73
C VAL A 11 -9.08 5.23 -12.78
N GLU A 12 -9.95 4.78 -13.70
CA GLU A 12 -10.37 3.39 -13.84
C GLU A 12 -10.93 2.79 -12.54
N TYR A 13 -11.36 3.62 -11.58
CA TYR A 13 -11.92 3.15 -10.33
C TYR A 13 -13.20 2.36 -10.56
N ASN A 14 -13.87 2.50 -11.71
CA ASN A 14 -15.01 1.65 -12.07
C ASN A 14 -14.62 0.19 -12.37
N GLN A 15 -13.34 -0.11 -12.58
CA GLN A 15 -12.87 -1.48 -12.66
C GLN A 15 -12.82 -2.12 -11.27
N LEU A 16 -13.57 -3.22 -11.11
CA LEU A 16 -13.64 -3.99 -9.87
C LEU A 16 -12.26 -4.46 -9.36
N LYS A 17 -11.30 -4.68 -10.27
CA LYS A 17 -9.92 -5.01 -9.93
C LYS A 17 -9.21 -3.88 -9.19
N VAL A 18 -9.29 -2.65 -9.72
CA VAL A 18 -8.66 -1.45 -9.14
C VAL A 18 -9.27 -1.15 -7.78
N ARG A 19 -10.60 -1.23 -7.65
CA ARG A 19 -11.27 -1.08 -6.34
C ARG A 19 -10.76 -2.07 -5.32
N ARG A 20 -10.68 -3.36 -5.68
CA ARG A 20 -10.21 -4.41 -4.76
C ARG A 20 -8.77 -4.20 -4.32
N GLU A 21 -7.89 -3.79 -5.25
CA GLU A 21 -6.49 -3.50 -4.92
C GLU A 21 -6.39 -2.27 -4.03
N PHE A 22 -7.08 -1.18 -4.36
CA PHE A 22 -7.11 0.04 -3.55
C PHE A 22 -7.65 -0.21 -2.14
N THR A 23 -8.79 -0.90 -2.00
CA THR A 23 -9.38 -1.24 -0.70
C THR A 23 -8.44 -2.09 0.14
N LEU A 24 -7.71 -3.01 -0.49
CA LEU A 24 -6.78 -3.87 0.25
C LEU A 24 -5.56 -3.09 0.73
N VAL A 25 -5.02 -2.19 -0.10
CA VAL A 25 -3.92 -1.30 0.29
C VAL A 25 -4.36 -0.33 1.39
N SER A 26 -5.53 0.30 1.25
CA SER A 26 -6.06 1.23 2.26
C SER A 26 -6.33 0.52 3.58
N TYR A 27 -6.87 -0.71 3.56
CA TYR A 27 -7.04 -1.54 4.75
C TYR A 27 -5.71 -1.85 5.45
N MET A 28 -4.69 -2.27 4.69
CA MET A 28 -3.36 -2.55 5.25
C MET A 28 -2.71 -1.31 5.85
N VAL A 29 -2.86 -0.14 5.22
CA VAL A 29 -2.39 1.13 5.79
C VAL A 29 -3.20 1.51 7.04
N GLY A 30 -4.51 1.27 7.04
CA GLY A 30 -5.37 1.42 8.21
C GLY A 30 -4.92 0.57 9.39
N LEU A 31 -4.51 -0.68 9.14
CA LEU A 31 -3.91 -1.56 10.15
C LEU A 31 -2.59 -1.01 10.68
N LEU A 32 -1.72 -0.52 9.80
CA LEU A 32 -0.44 0.07 10.19
C LEU A 32 -0.58 1.37 10.99
N ARG A 33 -1.63 2.15 10.74
CA ARG A 33 -1.98 3.36 11.48
C ARG A 33 -2.72 3.09 12.79
N GLY A 34 -3.15 1.84 13.03
CA GLY A 34 -3.98 1.47 14.18
C GLY A 34 -5.44 1.96 14.07
N ILE A 35 -5.91 2.34 12.88
CA ILE A 35 -7.31 2.68 12.62
C ILE A 35 -8.15 1.39 12.57
N GLU A 36 -7.61 0.37 11.89
CA GLU A 36 -8.22 -0.95 11.79
C GLU A 36 -7.61 -1.87 12.83
N HIS A 37 -8.45 -2.70 13.48
CA HIS A 37 -7.98 -3.66 14.48
C HIS A 37 -8.05 -5.09 13.92
N ASN A 38 -6.90 -5.63 13.52
CA ASN A 38 -6.76 -7.05 13.21
C ASN A 38 -5.35 -7.54 13.56
N PRO A 39 -5.12 -7.98 14.82
CA PRO A 39 -3.79 -8.38 15.28
C PRO A 39 -3.26 -9.60 14.52
N GLY A 40 -4.13 -10.50 14.06
CA GLY A 40 -3.72 -11.69 13.31
C GLY A 40 -3.12 -11.38 11.94
N VAL A 41 -3.66 -10.37 11.25
CA VAL A 41 -3.08 -9.87 9.99
C VAL A 41 -1.82 -9.08 10.27
N LEU A 42 -1.85 -8.18 11.27
CA LEU A 42 -0.70 -7.35 11.62
C LEU A 42 0.52 -8.18 12.02
N GLN A 43 0.35 -9.27 12.79
CA GLN A 43 1.43 -10.20 13.14
C GLN A 43 2.08 -10.87 11.93
N ARG A 44 1.33 -11.03 10.83
CA ARG A 44 1.84 -11.60 9.57
C ARG A 44 2.50 -10.55 8.68
N LEU A 45 2.24 -9.26 8.93
CA LEU A 45 2.95 -8.16 8.29
C LEU A 45 4.31 -7.98 8.96
N SER A 46 5.33 -8.55 8.34
CA SER A 46 6.71 -8.41 8.80
C SER A 46 7.22 -7.02 8.48
N LEU A 47 7.39 -6.19 9.52
CA LEU A 47 8.09 -4.92 9.41
C LEU A 47 9.57 -5.17 9.12
N CYS A 48 10.12 -4.48 8.14
CA CYS A 48 11.55 -4.51 7.87
C CYS A 48 12.24 -3.53 8.81
N VAL A 49 13.04 -4.05 9.76
CA VAL A 49 13.89 -3.23 10.63
C VAL A 49 15.26 -3.07 9.95
N PRO A 50 15.68 -1.84 9.63
CA PRO A 50 17.03 -1.53 9.17
C PRO A 50 18.11 -2.02 10.13
N ASP A 51 19.02 -2.89 9.68
CA ASP A 51 20.20 -3.28 10.49
C ASP A 51 21.18 -2.11 10.73
N ARG A 52 21.04 -0.99 9.99
CA ARG A 52 21.96 0.17 10.04
C ARG A 52 21.27 1.49 9.68
N TYR A 53 20.41 1.98 10.59
CA TYR A 53 19.62 3.21 10.44
C TYR A 53 20.40 4.46 9.96
N VAL A 54 21.73 4.50 10.11
CA VAL A 54 22.54 5.71 9.92
C VAL A 54 23.20 5.80 8.53
N TRP A 55 23.34 4.71 7.77
CA TRP A 55 24.31 4.68 6.65
C TRP A 55 23.76 4.72 5.23
N ARG A 56 22.43 4.80 5.00
CA ARG A 56 21.86 4.78 3.65
C ARG A 56 21.05 6.05 3.33
N ARG A 57 21.39 6.69 2.21
CA ARG A 57 20.61 7.81 1.60
C ARG A 57 19.22 7.40 1.08
N ARG A 58 18.92 6.11 0.97
CA ARG A 58 17.67 5.59 0.38
C ARG A 58 16.72 5.10 1.48
N ARG A 59 15.45 5.52 1.43
CA ARG A 59 14.38 5.00 2.30
C ARG A 59 14.35 3.47 2.19
N GLN A 60 14.41 2.82 3.35
CA GLN A 60 14.37 1.35 3.43
C GLN A 60 12.94 0.86 3.26
N PRO A 61 12.74 -0.40 2.85
CA PRO A 61 11.41 -0.99 2.79
C PRO A 61 10.75 -1.01 4.16
N LEU A 62 9.50 -0.56 4.20
CA LEU A 62 8.69 -0.57 5.41
C LEU A 62 8.29 -2.00 5.82
N LEU A 63 7.93 -2.79 4.81
CA LEU A 63 7.46 -4.17 4.96
C LEU A 63 8.39 -5.11 4.20
N ALA A 64 8.64 -6.28 4.78
CA ALA A 64 9.34 -7.35 4.07
C ALA A 64 8.46 -7.87 2.95
N VAL A 65 8.87 -7.63 1.70
CA VAL A 65 8.18 -8.18 0.54
C VAL A 65 8.50 -9.68 0.48
N PRO A 66 7.50 -10.57 0.51
CA PRO A 66 7.75 -12.00 0.39
C PRO A 66 8.48 -12.32 -0.93
N VAL A 67 9.62 -12.99 -0.84
CA VAL A 67 10.34 -13.48 -2.03
C VAL A 67 9.57 -14.69 -2.58
N ALA A 68 8.65 -14.43 -3.48
CA ALA A 68 7.84 -15.45 -4.11
C ALA A 68 8.64 -16.18 -5.19
N ARG A 69 8.95 -17.46 -4.98
CA ARG A 69 9.62 -18.32 -5.97
C ARG A 69 8.74 -18.68 -7.18
N THR A 70 7.42 -18.51 -7.08
CA THR A 70 6.46 -18.85 -8.14
C THR A 70 5.63 -17.64 -8.57
N ASN A 71 5.26 -17.61 -9.85
CA ASN A 71 4.41 -16.57 -10.43
C ASN A 71 3.06 -16.43 -9.69
N LYS A 72 2.52 -17.54 -9.16
CA LYS A 72 1.28 -17.52 -8.37
C LYS A 72 1.44 -16.73 -7.07
N LEU A 73 2.50 -16.98 -6.32
CA LEU A 73 2.79 -16.25 -5.08
C LEU A 73 3.16 -14.79 -5.35
N ALA A 74 3.92 -14.52 -6.42
CA ALA A 74 4.36 -13.18 -6.80
C ALA A 74 3.20 -12.28 -7.28
N LYS A 75 2.12 -12.90 -7.78
CA LYS A 75 0.90 -12.22 -8.22
C LYS A 75 -0.21 -12.29 -7.18
N THR A 76 0.03 -12.75 -5.95
CA THR A 76 -1.02 -12.70 -4.92
C THR A 76 -1.43 -11.25 -4.61
N PRO A 77 -2.69 -11.00 -4.25
CA PRO A 77 -3.16 -9.65 -3.94
C PRO A 77 -2.39 -9.03 -2.75
N MET A 78 -2.01 -9.85 -1.76
CA MET A 78 -1.18 -9.37 -0.63
C MET A 78 0.21 -8.93 -1.07
N THR A 79 0.93 -9.74 -1.87
CA THR A 79 2.28 -9.35 -2.31
C THR A 79 2.26 -8.09 -3.19
N ARG A 80 1.25 -7.94 -4.03
CA ARG A 80 1.03 -6.70 -4.80
C ARG A 80 0.79 -5.50 -3.89
N ALA A 81 -0.11 -5.62 -2.92
CA ALA A 81 -0.39 -4.53 -2.01
C ALA A 81 0.83 -4.13 -1.16
N ILE A 82 1.62 -5.08 -0.68
CA ILE A 82 2.87 -4.79 0.03
C ILE A 82 3.85 -4.01 -0.87
N ARG A 83 3.94 -4.36 -2.16
CA ARG A 83 4.77 -3.62 -3.12
C ARG A 83 4.25 -2.20 -3.36
N VAL A 84 2.94 -2.03 -3.51
CA VAL A 84 2.32 -0.70 -3.65
C VAL A 84 2.56 0.15 -2.40
N ILE A 85 2.41 -0.41 -1.21
CA ILE A 85 2.73 0.28 0.05
C ILE A 85 4.20 0.70 0.09
N TYR A 86 5.11 -0.13 -0.41
CA TYR A 86 6.52 0.24 -0.52
C TYR A 86 6.75 1.41 -1.48
N GLU A 87 6.14 1.40 -2.66
CA GLU A 87 6.24 2.49 -3.64
C GLU A 87 5.64 3.79 -3.08
N LEU A 88 4.52 3.71 -2.38
CA LEU A 88 3.94 4.82 -1.64
C LEU A 88 4.88 5.32 -0.54
N HIS A 89 5.48 4.42 0.25
CA HIS A 89 6.42 4.79 1.31
C HIS A 89 7.66 5.54 0.79
N VAL A 90 8.07 5.30 -0.46
CA VAL A 90 9.15 6.09 -1.08
C VAL A 90 8.72 7.52 -1.35
N ARG A 91 7.44 7.76 -1.67
CA ARG A 91 6.89 9.08 -2.04
C ARG A 91 6.32 9.86 -0.85
N ILE A 92 5.71 9.18 0.13
CA ILE A 92 4.99 9.77 1.26
C ILE A 92 5.30 9.10 2.58
N ASP A 93 4.97 9.79 3.68
CA ASP A 93 4.89 9.16 4.99
C ASP A 93 3.54 8.43 5.12
N VAL A 94 3.58 7.10 5.02
CA VAL A 94 2.39 6.24 5.06
C VAL A 94 1.67 6.31 6.42
N PHE A 95 2.34 6.71 7.50
CA PHE A 95 1.71 6.80 8.83
C PHE A 95 1.00 8.13 9.07
N LEU A 96 1.50 9.23 8.48
CA LEU A 96 1.01 10.59 8.74
C LEU A 96 0.18 11.20 7.60
N CYS A 97 0.30 10.68 6.36
CA CYS A 97 -0.39 11.21 5.19
C CYS A 97 -1.92 11.21 5.33
N GLY A 98 -2.58 12.29 4.93
CA GLY A 98 -4.05 12.36 4.89
C GLY A 98 -4.68 11.30 3.97
N SER A 99 -5.92 10.92 4.19
CA SER A 99 -6.62 9.90 3.37
C SER A 99 -6.86 10.38 1.92
N SER A 100 -7.11 11.67 1.72
CA SER A 100 -7.25 12.30 0.41
C SER A 100 -5.93 12.32 -0.36
N GLU A 101 -4.85 12.78 0.28
CA GLU A 101 -3.50 12.79 -0.28
C GLU A 101 -3.02 11.38 -0.64
N PHE A 102 -3.31 10.41 0.23
CA PHE A 102 -3.01 9.00 0.00
C PHE A 102 -3.68 8.47 -1.26
N ALA A 103 -4.98 8.76 -1.43
CA ALA A 103 -5.72 8.32 -2.61
C ALA A 103 -5.20 8.96 -3.90
N ILE A 104 -4.90 10.26 -3.89
CA ILE A 104 -4.34 10.97 -5.06
C ILE A 104 -3.02 10.33 -5.48
N ILE A 105 -2.12 10.09 -4.54
CA ILE A 105 -0.78 9.57 -4.84
C ILE A 105 -0.84 8.09 -5.24
N TYR A 106 -1.77 7.32 -4.68
CA TYR A 106 -2.06 5.95 -5.12
C TYR A 106 -2.48 5.91 -6.60
N PHE A 107 -3.36 6.81 -7.04
CA PHE A 107 -3.83 6.83 -8.42
C PHE A 107 -2.85 7.48 -9.41
N MET A 108 -1.76 8.07 -8.90
CA MET A 108 -0.62 8.56 -9.70
C MET A 108 0.57 7.58 -9.74
N LEU A 109 0.43 6.37 -9.17
CA LEU A 109 1.41 5.29 -9.29
C LEU A 109 1.25 4.53 -10.60
#